data_AF-T1A4J9-F1
#
_entry.id   AF-T1A4J9-F1
#
_cell.length_a   1.000
_cell.length_b   1.000
_cell.length_c   1.000
_cell.angle_alpha   90.00
_cell.angle_beta   90.00
_cell.angle_gamma   90.00
#
_symmetry.space_group_name_H-M   'P 1'
#
loop_
_entity.id
_entity.type
_entity.pdbx_description
1 polymer ?
#
loop_
_entity_poly.entity_id
_entity_poly.type
_entity_poly.pdbx_seq_one_letter_code
_entity_poly.pdbx_strand_id
1 'polypeptide(L)'
;NLTVVAPDVPPIAFDVGPANALLDAATVWTSHGSQHFDHDGTQAARGTVDLQFLDELLREPYYSLAPPKSTGKELFNLSYVRRHLGSREMTSDDLLATLSELTAASVASAVRSQQVNELFVSGGGTHNPDLMARIERRLDHVTISSTRALGLDPDAKEAIL
;
A
#
# COMPACT_ATOMS: atom_id res chain seq x y z
N ASN A 1 -2.53 -0.27 7.61
CA ASN A 1 -2.00 -0.89 8.85
C ASN A 1 -2.04 -2.42 8.72
N LEU A 2 -1.35 -3.12 9.61
CA LEU A 2 -1.42 -4.57 9.77
C LEU A 2 -1.69 -4.90 11.25
N THR A 3 -2.59 -5.84 11.50
CA THR A 3 -2.82 -6.44 12.83
C THR A 3 -2.43 -7.90 12.74
N VAL A 4 -1.50 -8.33 13.58
CA VAL A 4 -1.06 -9.73 13.67
C VAL A 4 -1.69 -10.36 14.89
N VAL A 5 -2.35 -11.49 14.68
CA VAL A 5 -2.98 -12.30 15.73
C VAL A 5 -2.39 -13.70 15.66
N ALA A 6 -1.93 -14.22 16.80
CA ALA A 6 -1.44 -15.58 16.93
C ALA A 6 -1.95 -16.18 18.25
N PRO A 7 -2.09 -17.52 18.34
CA PRO A 7 -2.41 -18.17 19.61
C PRO A 7 -1.41 -17.79 20.70
N ASP A 8 -1.90 -17.51 21.91
CA ASP A 8 -1.09 -17.25 23.11
C ASP A 8 -0.10 -16.07 23.03
N VAL A 9 -0.20 -15.24 22.00
CA VAL A 9 0.58 -14.00 21.84
C VAL A 9 -0.38 -12.81 21.78
N PRO A 10 -0.16 -11.75 22.60
CA PRO A 10 -0.95 -10.54 22.50
C PRO A 10 -0.91 -9.95 21.08
N PRO A 11 -2.06 -9.54 20.50
CA PRO A 11 -2.07 -8.94 19.18
C PRO A 11 -1.16 -7.71 19.08
N ILE A 12 -0.48 -7.57 17.96
CA ILE A 12 0.27 -6.36 17.64
C ILE A 12 -0.36 -5.66 16.44
N ALA A 13 -0.39 -4.33 16.47
CA ALA A 13 -0.88 -3.51 15.37
C ALA A 13 0.12 -2.39 15.07
N PHE A 14 0.35 -2.15 13.78
CA PHE A 14 1.27 -1.11 13.33
C PHE A 14 0.95 -0.66 11.90
N ASP A 15 1.44 0.52 11.55
CA ASP A 15 1.37 1.00 10.18
C ASP A 15 2.51 0.42 9.33
N VAL A 16 2.15 -0.04 8.13
CA VAL A 16 3.08 -0.62 7.16
C VAL A 16 3.79 0.47 6.36
N GLY A 17 3.07 1.56 6.07
CA GLY A 17 3.48 2.61 5.15
C GLY A 17 2.26 3.21 4.44
N PRO A 18 2.48 3.99 3.37
CA PRO A 18 1.39 4.55 2.60
C PRO A 18 0.70 3.47 1.74
N ALA A 19 -0.62 3.59 1.67
CA ALA A 19 -1.46 2.89 0.70
C ALA A 19 -2.10 3.92 -0.23
N ASN A 20 -3.43 3.94 -0.30
CA ASN A 20 -4.19 4.87 -1.14
C ASN A 20 -3.83 6.34 -0.92
N ALA A 21 -3.45 6.76 0.30
CA ALA A 21 -3.13 8.16 0.59
C ALA A 21 -2.06 8.76 -0.35
N LEU A 22 -1.04 7.97 -0.75
CA LEU A 22 0.01 8.44 -1.64
C LEU A 22 -0.41 8.36 -3.12
N LEU A 23 -1.17 7.32 -3.48
CA LEU A 23 -1.77 7.15 -4.81
C LEU A 23 -2.77 8.27 -5.12
N ASP A 24 -3.63 8.61 -4.18
CA ASP A 24 -4.62 9.68 -4.29
C ASP A 24 -3.91 11.04 -4.44
N ALA A 25 -2.89 11.29 -3.62
CA ALA A 25 -2.10 12.52 -3.70
C ALA A 25 -1.37 12.65 -5.05
N ALA A 26 -0.82 11.55 -5.57
CA ALA A 26 -0.21 11.53 -6.89
C ALA A 26 -1.24 11.72 -8.01
N THR A 27 -2.40 11.07 -7.92
CA THR A 27 -3.50 11.19 -8.90
C THR A 27 -3.97 12.64 -9.01
N VAL A 28 -4.30 13.26 -7.87
CA VAL A 28 -4.72 14.68 -7.81
C VAL A 28 -3.66 15.57 -8.46
N TRP A 29 -2.39 15.31 -8.19
CA TRP A 29 -1.29 16.09 -8.74
C TRP A 29 -1.15 15.93 -10.26
N THR A 30 -1.09 14.69 -10.76
CA THR A 30 -0.87 14.40 -12.19
C THR A 30 -2.09 14.74 -13.05
N SER A 31 -3.30 14.66 -12.48
CA SER A 31 -4.54 15.01 -13.18
C SER A 31 -4.89 16.50 -13.07
N HIS A 32 -4.04 17.32 -12.44
CA HIS A 32 -4.32 18.73 -12.13
C HIS A 32 -5.66 18.94 -11.40
N GLY A 33 -5.98 18.05 -10.45
CA GLY A 33 -7.21 18.10 -9.64
C GLY A 33 -8.48 17.59 -10.31
N SER A 34 -8.43 17.14 -11.56
CA SER A 34 -9.61 16.57 -12.24
C SER A 34 -10.02 15.17 -11.73
N GLN A 35 -9.09 14.43 -11.13
CA GLN A 35 -9.32 13.13 -10.50
C GLN A 35 -8.80 13.14 -9.06
N HIS A 36 -9.41 12.34 -8.19
CA HIS A 36 -9.09 12.29 -6.76
C HIS A 36 -8.42 10.98 -6.32
N PHE A 37 -8.58 9.92 -7.10
CA PHE A 37 -8.01 8.60 -6.90
C PHE A 37 -7.99 7.85 -8.23
N ASP A 38 -7.15 6.82 -8.34
CA ASP A 38 -7.10 5.95 -9.52
C ASP A 38 -8.18 4.87 -9.46
N HIS A 39 -9.28 5.09 -10.19
CA HIS A 39 -10.43 4.17 -10.19
C HIS A 39 -10.01 2.78 -10.69
N ASP A 40 -10.29 1.76 -9.88
CA ASP A 40 -9.89 0.36 -10.05
C ASP A 40 -8.39 0.14 -10.32
N GLY A 41 -7.52 1.11 -10.01
CA GLY A 41 -6.10 1.04 -10.35
C GLY A 41 -5.83 1.05 -11.87
N THR A 42 -6.76 1.58 -12.68
CA THR A 42 -6.67 1.48 -14.15
C THR A 42 -5.49 2.23 -14.75
N GLN A 43 -5.07 3.37 -14.17
CA GLN A 43 -3.87 4.07 -14.60
C GLN A 43 -2.61 3.30 -14.20
N ALA A 44 -2.54 2.87 -12.94
CA ALA A 44 -1.44 2.06 -12.44
C ALA A 44 -1.24 0.77 -13.26
N ALA A 45 -2.33 0.13 -13.69
CA ALA A 45 -2.28 -1.10 -14.49
C ALA A 45 -1.71 -0.90 -15.91
N ARG A 46 -1.83 0.30 -16.48
CA ARG A 46 -1.26 0.63 -17.79
C ARG A 46 0.21 1.05 -17.73
N GLY A 47 0.64 1.52 -16.56
CA GLY A 47 2.00 1.97 -16.34
C GLY A 47 3.00 0.85 -16.21
N THR A 48 4.26 1.21 -16.40
CA THR A 48 5.42 0.35 -16.15
C THR A 48 6.08 0.78 -14.84
N VAL A 49 6.35 -0.17 -13.96
CA VAL A 49 7.06 0.10 -12.70
C VAL A 49 8.49 0.55 -13.00
N ASP A 50 8.87 1.72 -12.52
CA ASP A 50 10.26 2.17 -12.49
C ASP A 50 10.95 1.58 -11.27
N LEU A 51 11.70 0.50 -11.47
CA LEU A 51 12.37 -0.24 -10.40
C LEU A 51 13.41 0.60 -9.66
N GLN A 52 14.11 1.51 -10.35
CA GLN A 52 15.10 2.36 -9.71
C GLN A 52 14.42 3.36 -8.77
N PHE A 53 13.32 3.97 -9.23
CA PHE A 53 12.55 4.88 -8.41
C PHE A 53 11.88 4.16 -7.23
N LEU A 54 11.35 2.96 -7.45
CA LEU A 54 10.81 2.11 -6.39
C LEU A 54 11.86 1.84 -5.29
N ASP A 55 13.08 1.45 -5.68
CA ASP A 55 14.17 1.19 -4.74
C ASP A 55 14.58 2.47 -3.97
N GLU A 56 14.53 3.63 -4.61
CA GLU A 56 14.76 4.93 -3.96
C GLU A 56 13.70 5.25 -2.90
N LEU A 57 12.42 4.97 -3.18
CA LEU A 57 11.32 5.17 -2.23
C LEU A 57 11.43 4.19 -1.04
N LEU A 58 11.73 2.92 -1.32
CA LEU A 58 11.87 1.88 -0.30
C LEU A 58 13.03 2.10 0.68
N ARG A 59 13.97 3.01 0.38
CA ARG A 59 15.05 3.42 1.30
C ARG A 59 14.60 4.38 2.41
N GLU A 60 13.35 4.84 2.41
CA GLU A 60 12.81 5.64 3.51
C GLU A 60 12.94 4.88 4.85
N PRO A 61 13.67 5.43 5.85
CA PRO A 61 13.95 4.75 7.12
C PRO A 61 12.74 4.14 7.82
N TYR A 62 11.56 4.76 7.66
CA TYR A 62 10.31 4.26 8.24
C TYR A 62 10.02 2.78 7.90
N TYR A 63 10.30 2.35 6.67
CA TYR A 63 10.01 0.97 6.25
C TYR A 63 10.84 -0.06 7.02
N SER A 64 12.03 0.33 7.52
CA SER A 64 12.93 -0.54 8.27
C SER A 64 12.67 -0.57 9.78
N LEU A 65 11.79 0.29 10.31
CA LEU A 65 11.46 0.30 11.73
C LEU A 65 10.71 -0.99 12.15
N ALA A 66 11.03 -1.51 13.34
CA ALA A 66 10.30 -2.61 13.96
C ALA A 66 8.96 -2.13 14.56
N PRO A 67 7.92 -2.98 14.61
CA PRO A 67 6.70 -2.70 15.38
C PRO A 67 6.97 -2.58 16.90
N PRO A 68 6.16 -1.80 17.65
CA PRO A 68 5.05 -0.98 17.17
C PRO A 68 5.54 0.32 16.51
N LYS A 69 4.91 0.69 15.40
CA LYS A 69 5.18 1.94 14.67
C LYS A 69 3.90 2.48 14.05
N SER A 70 3.83 3.80 13.89
CA SER A 70 2.71 4.47 13.24
C SER A 70 3.22 5.57 12.30
N THR A 71 2.45 5.90 11.28
CA THR A 71 2.74 6.97 10.31
C THR A 71 1.45 7.49 9.70
N GLY A 72 1.53 8.66 9.10
CA GLY A 72 0.47 9.23 8.28
C GLY A 72 1.01 10.20 7.24
N LYS A 73 0.18 11.20 6.94
CA LYS A 73 0.44 12.22 5.90
C LYS A 73 1.54 13.19 6.30
N GLU A 74 1.99 13.19 7.56
CA GLU A 74 3.15 13.95 8.02
C GLU A 74 4.46 13.47 7.37
N LEU A 75 4.56 12.17 7.06
CA LEU A 75 5.70 11.60 6.35
C LEU A 75 5.36 11.31 4.88
N PHE A 76 4.28 10.57 4.63
CA PHE A 76 3.93 10.12 3.28
C PHE A 76 2.89 11.04 2.64
N ASN A 77 3.37 12.05 1.92
CA ASN A 77 2.56 13.03 1.21
C ASN A 77 3.14 13.35 -0.18
N LEU A 78 2.51 14.25 -0.93
CA LEU A 78 2.97 14.63 -2.26
C LEU A 78 4.40 15.19 -2.26
N SER A 79 4.82 15.90 -1.20
CA SER A 79 6.20 16.41 -1.09
C SER A 79 7.22 15.28 -0.98
N TYR A 80 6.88 14.18 -0.31
CA TYR A 80 7.69 12.96 -0.31
C TYR A 80 7.88 12.44 -1.75
N VAL A 81 6.79 12.24 -2.51
CA VAL A 81 6.87 11.78 -3.91
C VAL A 81 7.75 12.72 -4.75
N ARG A 82 7.47 14.03 -4.71
CA ARG A 82 8.19 15.03 -5.53
C ARG A 82 9.67 15.11 -5.18
N ARG A 83 10.02 15.00 -3.90
CA ARG A 83 11.42 15.01 -3.43
C ARG A 83 12.20 13.84 -4.02
N HIS A 84 11.61 12.64 -4.01
CA HIS A 84 12.28 11.44 -4.54
C HIS A 84 12.24 11.40 -6.07
N LEU A 85 11.17 11.88 -6.70
CA LEU A 85 11.07 11.95 -8.16
C LEU A 85 12.11 12.91 -8.74
N GLY A 86 12.39 14.01 -8.05
CA GLY A 86 13.41 14.97 -8.47
C GLY A 86 13.11 15.56 -9.86
N SER A 87 14.07 15.42 -10.78
CA SER A 87 13.95 15.85 -12.17
C SER A 87 13.59 14.71 -13.13
N ARG A 88 13.23 13.53 -12.61
CA ARG A 88 12.90 12.36 -13.44
C ARG A 88 11.62 12.64 -14.22
N GLU A 89 11.67 12.52 -15.54
CA GLU A 89 10.47 12.54 -16.35
C GLU A 89 9.77 11.19 -16.25
N MET A 90 8.48 11.21 -15.89
CA MET A 90 7.69 10.02 -15.67
C MET A 90 6.25 10.31 -16.06
N THR A 91 5.61 9.36 -16.75
CA THR A 91 4.18 9.47 -17.06
C THR A 91 3.34 9.31 -15.79
N SER A 92 2.10 9.78 -15.80
CA SER A 92 1.16 9.55 -14.69
C SER A 92 0.96 8.06 -14.44
N ASP A 93 0.83 7.27 -15.50
CA ASP A 93 0.59 5.83 -15.44
C ASP A 93 1.80 5.12 -14.80
N ASP A 94 3.03 5.43 -15.20
CA ASP A 94 4.26 4.85 -14.62
C ASP A 94 4.47 5.26 -13.15
N LEU A 95 4.13 6.51 -12.82
CA LEU A 95 4.20 6.99 -11.44
C LEU A 95 3.22 6.20 -10.55
N LEU A 96 1.97 6.08 -10.97
CA LEU A 96 0.95 5.34 -10.22
C LEU A 96 1.29 3.84 -10.16
N ALA A 97 1.80 3.24 -11.23
CA ALA A 97 2.28 1.87 -11.23
C ALA A 97 3.40 1.66 -10.19
N THR A 98 4.35 2.58 -10.13
CA THR A 98 5.48 2.51 -9.20
C THR A 98 5.04 2.70 -7.74
N LEU A 99 4.11 3.62 -7.49
CA LEU A 99 3.55 3.82 -6.15
C LEU A 99 2.65 2.66 -5.70
N SER A 100 1.88 2.04 -6.61
CA SER A 100 1.12 0.82 -6.32
C SER A 100 2.07 -0.32 -5.96
N GLU A 101 3.20 -0.44 -6.67
CA GLU A 101 4.22 -1.43 -6.37
C GLU A 101 4.92 -1.16 -5.02
N LEU A 102 5.11 0.10 -4.63
CA LEU A 102 5.63 0.48 -3.31
C LEU A 102 4.71 0.00 -2.18
N THR A 103 3.39 0.19 -2.32
CA THR A 103 2.41 -0.33 -1.35
C THR A 103 2.46 -1.85 -1.30
N ALA A 104 2.46 -2.53 -2.45
CA ALA A 104 2.53 -3.99 -2.49
C ALA A 104 3.84 -4.53 -1.88
N ALA A 105 4.97 -3.89 -2.16
CA ALA A 105 6.28 -4.26 -1.62
C ALA A 105 6.35 -4.08 -0.09
N SER A 106 5.85 -2.96 0.43
CA SER A 106 5.85 -2.68 1.86
C SER A 106 4.92 -3.62 2.64
N VAL A 107 3.71 -3.89 2.13
CA VAL A 107 2.79 -4.91 2.68
C VAL A 107 3.46 -6.28 2.71
N ALA A 108 4.04 -6.70 1.59
CA ALA A 108 4.65 -8.01 1.52
C ALA A 108 5.86 -8.15 2.46
N SER A 109 6.65 -7.09 2.62
CA SER A 109 7.75 -7.05 3.60
C SER A 109 7.24 -7.17 5.03
N ALA A 110 6.19 -6.44 5.40
CA ALA A 110 5.59 -6.51 6.73
C ALA A 110 5.04 -7.91 7.03
N VAL A 111 4.28 -8.50 6.10
CA VAL A 111 3.72 -9.86 6.22
C VAL A 111 4.83 -10.90 6.42
N ARG A 112 5.88 -10.86 5.60
CA ARG A 112 7.04 -11.77 5.75
C ARG A 112 7.77 -11.60 7.08
N SER A 113 7.95 -10.36 7.54
CA SER A 113 8.63 -10.08 8.82
C SER A 113 7.91 -10.68 10.03
N GLN A 114 6.60 -10.88 9.90
CA GLN A 114 5.73 -11.43 10.95
C GLN A 114 5.43 -12.92 10.74
N GLN A 115 6.02 -13.55 9.71
CA GLN A 115 5.82 -14.96 9.37
C GLN A 115 4.33 -15.34 9.25
N VAL A 116 3.53 -14.44 8.67
CA VAL A 116 2.10 -14.62 8.50
C VAL A 116 1.82 -15.48 7.26
N ASN A 117 0.98 -16.52 7.42
CA ASN A 117 0.61 -17.45 6.34
C ASN A 117 -0.81 -17.22 5.80
N GLU A 118 -1.63 -16.45 6.51
CA GLU A 118 -2.99 -16.09 6.10
C GLU A 118 -3.21 -14.59 6.33
N LEU A 119 -3.69 -13.89 5.30
CA LEU A 119 -3.90 -12.46 5.32
C LEU A 119 -5.36 -12.14 5.01
N PHE A 120 -6.03 -11.48 5.95
CA PHE A 120 -7.37 -10.93 5.76
C PHE A 120 -7.31 -9.44 5.44
N VAL A 121 -7.79 -9.05 4.25
CA VAL A 121 -7.76 -7.67 3.75
C VAL A 121 -9.11 -6.97 3.90
N SER A 122 -9.05 -5.65 4.12
CA SER A 122 -10.19 -4.76 4.38
C SER A 122 -9.84 -3.31 4.03
N GLY A 123 -10.83 -2.42 4.01
CA GLY A 123 -10.69 -1.00 3.71
C GLY A 123 -10.64 -0.71 2.21
N GLY A 124 -10.71 0.57 1.85
CA GLY A 124 -10.94 0.99 0.45
C GLY A 124 -9.91 0.46 -0.58
N GLY A 125 -8.70 0.11 -0.14
CA GLY A 125 -7.69 -0.51 -1.02
C GLY A 125 -8.08 -1.87 -1.59
N THR A 126 -9.02 -2.60 -0.96
CA THR A 126 -9.49 -3.89 -1.48
C THR A 126 -10.32 -3.76 -2.76
N HIS A 127 -10.81 -2.56 -3.06
CA HIS A 127 -11.54 -2.28 -4.31
C HIS A 127 -10.61 -1.96 -5.48
N ASN A 128 -9.29 -1.89 -5.26
CA ASN A 128 -8.32 -1.69 -6.34
C ASN A 128 -7.77 -3.06 -6.81
N PRO A 129 -8.28 -3.63 -7.91
CA PRO A 129 -7.86 -4.94 -8.40
C PRO A 129 -6.39 -4.99 -8.83
N ASP A 130 -5.83 -3.91 -9.38
CA ASP A 130 -4.40 -3.85 -9.73
C ASP A 130 -3.53 -3.96 -8.48
N LEU A 131 -3.85 -3.19 -7.43
CA LEU A 131 -3.11 -3.24 -6.16
C LEU A 131 -3.21 -4.63 -5.51
N MET A 132 -4.41 -5.22 -5.48
CA MET A 132 -4.62 -6.56 -4.93
C MET A 132 -3.81 -7.61 -5.69
N ALA A 133 -3.81 -7.58 -7.03
CA ALA A 133 -3.02 -8.49 -7.85
C ALA A 133 -1.49 -8.33 -7.61
N ARG A 134 -1.01 -7.11 -7.38
CA ARG A 134 0.41 -6.86 -7.02
C ARG A 134 0.76 -7.44 -5.65
N ILE A 135 -0.12 -7.29 -4.66
CA ILE A 135 0.05 -7.86 -3.32
C ILE A 135 0.09 -9.39 -3.41
N GLU A 136 -0.89 -10.00 -4.08
CA GLU A 136 -0.97 -11.45 -4.30
C GLU A 136 0.30 -12.00 -4.95
N ARG A 137 0.78 -11.37 -6.02
CA ARG A 137 2.03 -11.76 -6.71
C ARG A 137 3.26 -11.74 -5.79
N ARG A 138 3.30 -10.85 -4.79
CA ARG A 138 4.42 -10.74 -3.83
C ARG A 138 4.28 -11.67 -2.62
N LEU A 139 3.11 -12.27 -2.46
CA LEU A 139 2.70 -13.09 -1.33
C LEU A 139 2.14 -14.43 -1.80
N ASP A 140 2.78 -15.03 -2.81
CA ASP A 140 2.44 -16.32 -3.41
C ASP A 140 2.34 -17.51 -2.43
N HIS A 141 2.95 -17.38 -1.25
CA HIS A 141 2.95 -18.36 -0.16
C HIS A 141 1.90 -18.06 0.93
N VAL A 142 1.13 -16.97 0.80
CA VAL A 142 0.15 -16.51 1.79
C VAL A 142 -1.24 -16.63 1.19
N THR A 143 -2.18 -17.23 1.93
CA THR A 143 -3.58 -17.22 1.55
C THR A 143 -4.17 -15.83 1.81
N ILE A 144 -4.60 -15.13 0.77
CA ILE A 144 -5.22 -13.80 0.89
C ILE A 144 -6.73 -13.93 0.74
N SER A 145 -7.48 -13.41 1.71
CA SER A 145 -8.94 -13.41 1.73
C SER A 145 -9.49 -12.06 2.16
N SER A 146 -10.69 -11.69 1.72
CA SER A 146 -11.41 -10.55 2.30
C SER A 146 -11.85 -10.89 3.73
N THR A 147 -11.90 -9.88 4.62
CA THR A 147 -12.56 -10.03 5.94
C THR A 147 -14.02 -10.47 5.85
N ARG A 148 -14.66 -10.36 4.68
CA ARG A 148 -16.00 -10.91 4.43
C ARG A 148 -16.06 -12.42 4.67
N ALA A 149 -14.98 -13.15 4.43
CA ALA A 149 -14.89 -14.59 4.73
C ALA A 149 -15.04 -14.88 6.24
N LEU A 150 -14.77 -13.89 7.09
CA LEU A 150 -14.94 -13.95 8.54
C LEU A 150 -16.29 -13.36 9.00
N GLY A 151 -17.19 -13.04 8.06
CA GLY A 151 -18.47 -12.39 8.36
C GLY A 151 -18.37 -10.89 8.66
N LEU A 152 -17.23 -10.25 8.38
CA LEU A 152 -16.99 -8.83 8.61
C LEU A 152 -16.99 -8.05 7.30
N ASP A 153 -17.81 -7.00 7.20
CA ASP A 153 -17.83 -6.14 6.03
C ASP A 153 -16.47 -5.41 5.88
N PRO A 154 -15.75 -5.57 4.76
CA PRO A 154 -14.45 -4.94 4.54
C PRO A 154 -14.49 -3.41 4.58
N ASP A 155 -15.63 -2.79 4.24
CA ASP A 155 -15.78 -1.33 4.28
C ASP A 155 -16.21 -0.82 5.66
N ALA A 156 -16.76 -1.69 6.51
CA ALA A 156 -17.20 -1.33 7.85
C ALA A 156 -16.12 -1.49 8.93
N LYS A 157 -14.94 -2.05 8.61
CA LYS A 157 -13.93 -2.40 9.61
C LYS A 157 -13.44 -1.20 10.42
N GLU A 158 -13.22 -0.04 9.82
CA GLU A 158 -12.83 1.18 10.57
C GLU A 158 -13.99 1.87 11.29
N ALA A 159 -15.24 1.50 10.99
CA ALA A 159 -16.42 2.00 11.70
C ALA A 159 -16.81 1.13 12.91
N ILE A 160 -16.22 -0.06 13.05
CA ILE A 160 -16.57 -1.06 14.07
C ILE A 160 -15.46 -1.25 15.13
N LEU A 161 -14.21 -0.89 14.82
CA LEU A 161 -13.06 -0.93 15.73
C LEU A 161 -12.94 0.34 16.57
#